data_AF-A0A965M9M8-F1
#
_entry.id   AF-A0A965M9M8-F1
#
_cell.length_a   1.000
_cell.length_b   1.000
_cell.length_c   1.000
_cell.angle_alpha   90.00
_cell.angle_beta   90.00
_cell.angle_gamma   90.00
#
_symmetry.space_group_name_H-M   'P 1'
#
loop_
_entity.id
_entity.type
_entity.pdbx_description
1 polymer ?
#
loop_
_entity_poly.entity_id
_entity_poly.type
_entity_poly.pdbx_seq_one_letter_code
_entity_poly.pdbx_strand_id
1 'polypeptide(L)'
;PTTGRDIGSYEVELSGSGNRPLRRQEVGLVSFAYPQAVPLNSITPGVPFSQQLTATFGTGNLTWSCIGTLPAGMTLSSLGNLSGTTSAGGAYPVTFRVTDTNGSFAESTAILTVAVPSAPVITSTNAARGLVGSTFTYQITASNYPSLFGASNLPSGLTINTTNGLISGIPAAAGTNSVTLLASNAAGTGSQSLTLTISTDYFSIVRARWSNSLVSNGLAVSSLSSISSKAYGYWKTNAAALNTNATSSSPGLWSDLPMTSGDATASGNMVTTFSRLEKMAQAYATPGCSVTVNSVPTTLTGNPELVTAIVNGLDWMVSNVFTASAAQYGNWFDWEVQGAQNFVDTQTLIYSQLTSTQIANYAAAVDNYGPDSANNRDYFSWGPLTGANTTSVALVTALRGALANDSAKIAQINAPNGVPKVFPKVTDGDGFYADGSYIFHGNVAYNGH
;
A
#
# COMPACT_ATOMS: atom_id res chain seq x y z
N PRO A 1 -49.41 -22.41 -29.94
CA PRO A 1 -50.35 -23.04 -30.90
C PRO A 1 -51.64 -23.46 -30.21
N THR A 2 -52.69 -22.64 -30.32
CA THR A 2 -54.12 -23.03 -30.31
C THR A 2 -54.93 -21.77 -30.65
N THR A 3 -55.33 -21.65 -31.92
CA THR A 3 -56.72 -21.69 -32.42
C THR A 3 -57.47 -20.36 -32.34
N GLY A 4 -57.75 -19.83 -33.52
CA GLY A 4 -58.55 -18.62 -33.72
C GLY A 4 -60.03 -18.82 -33.41
N ARG A 5 -60.74 -17.69 -33.40
CA ARG A 5 -62.19 -17.64 -33.51
C ARG A 5 -62.58 -16.49 -34.43
N ASP A 6 -63.28 -16.87 -35.49
CA ASP A 6 -63.88 -16.01 -36.52
C ASP A 6 -64.66 -14.83 -35.94
N ILE A 7 -64.58 -13.69 -36.63
CA ILE A 7 -65.62 -12.65 -36.60
C ILE A 7 -66.06 -12.46 -38.04
N GLY A 8 -67.29 -12.88 -38.32
CA GLY A 8 -67.83 -13.07 -39.66
C GLY A 8 -67.95 -11.80 -40.49
N SER A 9 -67.62 -11.93 -41.76
CA SER A 9 -68.02 -11.05 -42.85
C SER A 9 -69.49 -11.31 -43.21
N TYR A 10 -70.34 -10.29 -43.12
CA TYR A 10 -71.68 -10.32 -43.72
C TYR A 10 -71.59 -9.78 -45.15
N GLU A 11 -71.88 -10.64 -46.14
CA GLU A 11 -72.20 -10.22 -47.51
C GLU A 11 -73.63 -9.67 -47.54
N VAL A 12 -73.80 -8.49 -48.16
CA VAL A 12 -75.10 -8.00 -48.59
C VAL A 12 -75.10 -8.07 -50.11
N GLU A 13 -75.88 -9.00 -50.68
CA GLU A 13 -76.20 -9.01 -52.10
C GLU A 13 -77.11 -7.81 -52.43
N LEU A 14 -76.68 -6.99 -53.39
CA LEU A 14 -77.58 -6.14 -54.16
C LEU A 14 -77.41 -6.48 -55.64
N SER A 15 -78.48 -6.98 -56.23
CA SER A 15 -78.60 -7.25 -57.67
C SER A 15 -78.69 -5.94 -58.45
N GLY A 16 -78.00 -5.87 -59.60
CA GLY A 16 -78.06 -4.73 -60.51
C GLY A 16 -77.04 -4.84 -61.65
N SER A 17 -77.56 -5.00 -62.86
CA SER A 17 -76.84 -5.17 -64.13
C SER A 17 -75.98 -3.96 -64.54
N GLY A 18 -74.74 -4.22 -64.99
CA GLY A 18 -74.06 -3.48 -66.06
C GLY A 18 -73.30 -2.18 -65.70
N ASN A 19 -72.02 -2.16 -66.09
CA ASN A 19 -71.05 -1.03 -66.19
C ASN A 19 -70.49 -0.40 -64.89
N ARG A 20 -69.14 -0.43 -64.79
CA ARG A 20 -68.28 0.20 -63.74
C ARG A 20 -68.47 1.74 -63.69
N PRO A 21 -68.03 2.50 -62.64
CA PRO A 21 -67.21 2.12 -61.47
C PRO A 21 -67.70 2.70 -60.11
N LEU A 22 -67.32 2.09 -58.98
CA LEU A 22 -66.80 2.83 -57.81
C LEU A 22 -65.90 1.86 -57.04
N ARG A 23 -64.60 2.09 -57.12
CA ARG A 23 -63.63 1.50 -56.20
C ARG A 23 -63.93 2.13 -54.83
N ARG A 24 -64.78 1.52 -54.02
CA ARG A 24 -64.73 1.76 -52.57
C ARG A 24 -63.42 1.14 -52.12
N GLN A 25 -62.37 1.95 -52.12
CA GLN A 25 -61.18 1.68 -51.37
C GLN A 25 -61.62 1.72 -49.91
N GLU A 26 -61.96 0.57 -49.34
CA GLU A 26 -61.83 0.41 -47.91
C GLU A 26 -60.34 0.58 -47.61
N VAL A 27 -60.01 1.80 -47.20
CA VAL A 27 -58.73 2.15 -46.62
C VAL A 27 -58.60 1.25 -45.41
N GLY A 28 -57.67 0.29 -45.52
CA GLY A 28 -57.48 -0.74 -44.52
C GLY A 28 -57.30 -0.12 -43.14
N LEU A 29 -57.97 -0.72 -42.16
CA LEU A 29 -57.46 -0.71 -40.80
C LEU A 29 -56.12 -1.43 -40.86
N VAL A 30 -55.04 -0.65 -41.01
CA VAL A 30 -53.68 -1.12 -40.75
C VAL A 30 -53.70 -1.55 -39.28
N SER A 31 -53.79 -2.86 -39.09
CA SER A 31 -53.56 -3.54 -37.82
C SER A 31 -52.33 -2.90 -37.17
N PHE A 32 -52.55 -2.17 -36.08
CA PHE A 32 -51.45 -1.69 -35.25
C PHE A 32 -50.76 -2.93 -34.69
N ALA A 33 -49.51 -3.16 -35.07
CA ALA A 33 -48.71 -4.12 -34.32
C ALA A 33 -48.38 -3.52 -32.96
N TYR A 34 -48.50 -4.38 -31.96
CA TYR A 34 -47.95 -4.22 -30.63
C TYR A 34 -46.52 -3.65 -30.72
N PRO A 35 -46.18 -2.55 -30.03
CA PRO A 35 -44.79 -2.32 -29.64
C PRO A 35 -44.26 -3.65 -29.06
N GLN A 36 -43.32 -4.28 -29.77
CA GLN A 36 -42.65 -5.47 -29.25
C GLN A 36 -42.13 -5.10 -27.86
N ALA A 37 -42.43 -5.94 -26.87
CA ALA A 37 -41.75 -5.87 -25.60
C ALA A 37 -40.27 -6.16 -25.87
N VAL A 38 -39.50 -5.12 -26.22
CA VAL A 38 -38.05 -5.18 -26.11
C VAL A 38 -37.84 -5.55 -24.64
N PRO A 39 -37.13 -6.64 -24.32
CA PRO A 39 -36.80 -6.92 -22.93
C PRO A 39 -36.10 -5.67 -22.39
N LEU A 40 -36.77 -4.96 -21.49
CA LEU A 40 -36.18 -3.83 -20.81
C LEU A 40 -35.08 -4.42 -19.95
N ASN A 41 -33.84 -4.03 -20.23
CA ASN A 41 -32.73 -4.44 -19.38
C ASN A 41 -33.00 -3.96 -17.95
N SER A 42 -32.58 -4.73 -16.94
CA SER A 42 -32.66 -4.27 -15.56
C SER A 42 -31.87 -2.96 -15.41
N ILE A 43 -32.50 -1.95 -14.82
CA ILE A 43 -31.83 -0.68 -14.55
C ILE A 43 -30.98 -0.88 -13.29
N THR A 44 -29.67 -0.71 -13.44
CA THR A 44 -28.73 -0.74 -12.31
C THR A 44 -28.79 0.60 -11.58
N PRO A 45 -29.03 0.65 -10.26
CA PRO A 45 -29.10 1.89 -9.50
C PRO A 45 -27.87 2.78 -9.68
N GLY A 46 -28.08 4.06 -9.97
CA GLY A 46 -27.01 5.06 -10.09
C GLY A 46 -26.17 4.96 -11.36
N VAL A 47 -26.43 4.00 -12.25
CA VAL A 47 -25.73 3.86 -13.54
C VAL A 47 -26.54 4.54 -14.65
N PRO A 48 -25.92 5.34 -15.55
CA PRO A 48 -26.59 5.85 -16.73
C PRO A 48 -27.20 4.74 -17.57
N PHE A 49 -28.49 4.90 -17.90
CA PHE A 49 -29.26 3.98 -18.72
C PHE A 49 -29.75 4.72 -19.97
N SER A 50 -29.71 4.04 -21.12
CA SER A 50 -30.35 4.51 -22.35
C SER A 50 -30.86 3.33 -23.15
N GLN A 51 -32.11 3.39 -23.58
CA GLN A 51 -32.73 2.39 -24.44
C GLN A 51 -33.64 3.06 -25.46
N GLN A 52 -33.40 2.77 -26.73
CA GLN A 52 -34.26 3.22 -27.82
C GLN A 52 -35.49 2.30 -27.93
N LEU A 53 -36.68 2.87 -27.79
CA LEU A 53 -37.93 2.18 -28.11
C LEU A 53 -38.15 2.17 -29.62
N THR A 54 -38.72 1.07 -30.13
CA THR A 54 -38.96 0.85 -31.56
C THR A 54 -40.40 0.42 -31.82
N ALA A 55 -40.94 0.82 -32.96
CA ALA A 55 -42.24 0.38 -33.46
C ALA A 55 -42.07 -0.22 -34.88
N THR A 56 -42.84 -1.26 -35.21
CA THR A 56 -42.71 -2.01 -36.48
C THR A 56 -43.52 -1.37 -37.62
N PHE A 57 -44.56 -0.62 -37.29
CA PHE A 57 -45.46 0.05 -38.24
C PHE A 57 -45.76 1.48 -37.79
N GLY A 58 -46.45 2.23 -38.66
CA GLY A 58 -46.86 3.61 -38.44
C GLY A 58 -46.52 4.47 -39.66
N THR A 59 -47.30 5.54 -39.88
CA THR A 59 -47.15 6.40 -41.06
C THR A 59 -46.57 7.76 -40.68
N GLY A 60 -45.52 8.18 -41.37
CA GLY A 60 -44.87 9.47 -41.12
C GLY A 60 -44.08 9.49 -39.81
N ASN A 61 -43.98 10.67 -39.19
CA ASN A 61 -43.29 10.86 -37.93
C ASN A 61 -43.99 10.12 -36.79
N LEU A 62 -43.21 9.36 -36.03
CA LEU A 62 -43.66 8.66 -34.83
C LEU A 62 -43.29 9.47 -33.59
N THR A 63 -44.27 9.72 -32.73
CA THR A 63 -44.10 10.47 -31.49
C THR A 63 -44.36 9.57 -30.29
N TRP A 64 -43.42 9.52 -29.37
CA TRP A 64 -43.49 8.69 -28.18
C TRP A 64 -43.93 9.50 -26.95
N SER A 65 -44.74 8.87 -26.11
CA SER A 65 -45.16 9.39 -24.81
C SER A 65 -45.25 8.27 -23.79
N CYS A 66 -45.18 8.64 -22.51
CA CYS A 66 -45.30 7.73 -21.38
C CYS A 66 -46.58 8.07 -20.61
N ILE A 67 -47.36 7.05 -20.28
CA ILE A 67 -48.51 7.12 -19.38
C ILE A 67 -48.12 6.39 -18.10
N GLY A 68 -48.28 7.07 -16.97
CA GLY A 68 -47.74 6.64 -15.67
C GLY A 68 -46.47 7.41 -15.29
N THR A 69 -45.84 7.01 -14.19
CA THR A 69 -44.68 7.70 -13.61
C THR A 69 -43.41 6.90 -13.85
N LEU A 70 -42.46 7.47 -14.60
CA LEU A 70 -41.11 6.92 -14.72
C LEU A 70 -40.38 7.02 -13.36
N PRO A 71 -39.39 6.15 -13.09
CA PRO A 71 -38.50 6.32 -11.94
C PRO A 71 -37.90 7.72 -11.91
N ALA A 72 -37.75 8.32 -10.73
CA ALA A 72 -37.14 9.64 -10.60
C ALA A 72 -35.74 9.64 -11.24
N GLY A 73 -35.48 10.62 -12.13
CA GLY A 73 -34.23 10.71 -12.89
C GLY A 73 -34.24 10.02 -14.27
N MET A 74 -35.35 9.35 -14.65
CA MET A 74 -35.57 8.79 -15.98
C MET A 74 -36.50 9.68 -16.81
N THR A 75 -36.25 9.74 -18.12
CA THR A 75 -37.04 10.52 -19.09
C THR A 75 -37.26 9.73 -20.38
N LEU A 76 -38.37 10.01 -21.06
CA LEU A 76 -38.66 9.51 -22.40
C LEU A 76 -38.70 10.69 -23.36
N SER A 77 -37.84 10.68 -24.38
CA SER A 77 -37.89 11.66 -25.47
C SER A 77 -39.05 11.37 -26.44
N SER A 78 -39.49 12.39 -27.18
CA SER A 78 -40.52 12.26 -28.23
C SER A 78 -40.11 11.31 -29.36
N LEU A 79 -38.81 11.04 -29.53
CA LEU A 79 -38.27 10.10 -30.50
C LEU A 79 -38.13 8.67 -29.95
N GLY A 80 -38.55 8.42 -28.71
CA GLY A 80 -38.59 7.08 -28.12
C GLY A 80 -37.32 6.65 -27.37
N ASN A 81 -36.33 7.53 -27.18
CA ASN A 81 -35.21 7.21 -26.30
C ASN A 81 -35.62 7.35 -24.83
N LEU A 82 -35.67 6.23 -24.10
CA LEU A 82 -35.82 6.16 -22.65
C LEU A 82 -34.43 6.22 -22.02
N SER A 83 -34.12 7.29 -21.29
CA SER A 83 -32.77 7.49 -20.75
C SER A 83 -32.77 8.25 -19.43
N GLY A 84 -31.68 8.09 -18.68
CA GLY A 84 -31.47 8.80 -17.42
C GLY A 84 -30.62 8.01 -16.44
N THR A 85 -30.57 8.50 -15.20
CA THR A 85 -29.93 7.81 -14.08
C THR A 85 -30.91 7.81 -12.93
N THR A 86 -31.24 6.64 -12.40
CA THR A 86 -32.13 6.51 -11.25
C THR A 86 -31.54 5.58 -10.20
N SER A 87 -31.78 5.90 -8.94
CA SER A 87 -31.47 5.05 -7.78
C SER A 87 -32.72 4.66 -7.02
N ALA A 88 -33.90 5.03 -7.53
CA ALA A 88 -35.18 4.70 -6.93
C ALA A 88 -35.53 3.24 -7.30
N GLY A 89 -35.16 2.31 -6.41
CA GLY A 89 -35.42 0.88 -6.57
C GLY A 89 -36.91 0.58 -6.58
N GLY A 90 -37.34 -0.36 -7.41
CA GLY A 90 -38.73 -0.78 -7.48
C GLY A 90 -39.17 -1.26 -8.87
N ALA A 91 -40.43 -1.67 -8.93
CA ALA A 91 -41.12 -2.04 -10.15
C ALA A 91 -42.07 -0.90 -10.55
N TYR A 92 -41.82 -0.29 -11.71
CA TYR A 92 -42.59 0.84 -12.23
C TYR A 92 -43.42 0.36 -13.44
N PRO A 93 -44.72 0.07 -13.26
CA PRO A 93 -45.59 -0.23 -14.38
C PRO A 93 -45.80 1.07 -15.18
N VAL A 94 -45.35 1.07 -16.43
CA VAL A 94 -45.48 2.21 -17.34
C VAL A 94 -46.07 1.75 -18.66
N THR A 95 -46.90 2.60 -19.25
CA THR A 95 -47.47 2.36 -20.57
C THR A 95 -46.81 3.32 -21.56
N PHE A 96 -46.09 2.76 -22.53
CA PHE A 96 -45.51 3.52 -23.62
C PHE A 96 -46.52 3.61 -24.75
N ARG A 97 -46.81 4.83 -25.19
CA ARG A 97 -47.66 5.11 -26.35
C ARG A 97 -46.81 5.67 -27.48
N VAL A 98 -47.00 5.11 -28.67
CA VAL A 98 -46.46 5.66 -29.92
C VAL A 98 -47.63 6.11 -30.80
N THR A 99 -47.53 7.32 -31.35
CA THR A 99 -48.56 7.93 -32.21
C THR A 99 -47.94 8.36 -33.52
N ASP A 100 -48.58 8.03 -34.64
CA ASP A 100 -48.14 8.40 -35.98
C ASP A 100 -48.69 9.77 -36.42
N THR A 101 -48.31 10.24 -37.60
CA THR A 101 -48.70 11.58 -38.08
C THR A 101 -50.20 11.74 -38.34
N ASN A 102 -50.92 10.63 -38.52
CA ASN A 102 -52.37 10.63 -38.73
C ASN A 102 -53.16 10.55 -37.42
N GLY A 103 -52.48 10.60 -36.26
CA GLY A 103 -53.10 10.50 -34.92
C GLY A 103 -53.40 9.06 -34.49
N SER A 104 -53.02 8.09 -35.30
CA SER A 104 -53.16 6.66 -35.07
C SER A 104 -52.14 6.20 -34.01
N PHE A 105 -52.54 5.43 -33.00
CA PHE A 105 -51.66 5.09 -31.86
C PHE A 105 -51.68 3.61 -31.45
N ALA A 106 -50.57 3.18 -30.83
CA ALA A 106 -50.42 1.88 -30.19
C ALA A 106 -49.79 2.02 -28.80
N GLU A 107 -50.09 1.07 -27.90
CA GLU A 107 -49.60 1.07 -26.52
C GLU A 107 -48.95 -0.27 -26.13
N SER A 108 -47.89 -0.20 -25.31
CA SER A 108 -47.33 -1.35 -24.58
C SER A 108 -47.23 -1.01 -23.11
N THR A 109 -47.66 -1.92 -22.25
CA THR A 109 -47.33 -1.85 -20.84
C THR A 109 -46.08 -2.67 -20.56
N ALA A 110 -45.15 -2.08 -19.83
CA ALA A 110 -43.95 -2.75 -19.38
C ALA A 110 -43.66 -2.41 -17.91
N ILE A 111 -42.95 -3.31 -17.22
CA ILE A 111 -42.49 -3.07 -15.85
C ILE A 111 -41.01 -2.71 -15.91
N LEU A 112 -40.70 -1.43 -15.71
CA LEU A 112 -39.32 -1.01 -15.50
C LEU A 112 -38.89 -1.48 -14.12
N THR A 113 -37.95 -2.42 -14.08
CA THR A 113 -37.39 -2.91 -12.81
C THR A 113 -36.06 -2.23 -12.57
N VAL A 114 -36.03 -1.36 -11.55
CA VAL A 114 -34.80 -0.82 -10.98
C VAL A 114 -34.43 -1.74 -9.83
N ALA A 115 -33.25 -2.36 -9.88
CA ALA A 115 -32.83 -3.24 -8.78
C ALA A 115 -32.91 -2.47 -7.46
N VAL A 116 -33.51 -3.02 -6.42
CA VAL A 116 -33.54 -2.35 -5.12
C VAL A 116 -32.13 -2.44 -4.55
N PRO A 117 -31.41 -1.32 -4.34
CA PRO A 117 -30.10 -1.40 -3.70
C PRO A 117 -30.28 -2.03 -2.32
N SER A 118 -29.36 -2.88 -1.88
CA SER A 118 -29.27 -3.25 -0.46
C SER A 118 -28.47 -2.17 0.27
N ALA A 119 -28.57 -2.10 1.60
CA ALA A 119 -27.71 -1.20 2.38
C ALA A 119 -26.23 -1.45 2.03
N PRO A 120 -25.37 -0.42 1.99
CA PRO A 120 -23.95 -0.60 1.66
C PRO A 120 -23.28 -1.60 2.59
N VAL A 121 -22.34 -2.40 2.07
CA VAL A 121 -21.46 -3.24 2.91
C VAL A 121 -20.06 -2.68 2.80
N ILE A 122 -19.49 -2.23 3.92
CA ILE A 122 -18.13 -1.69 3.95
C ILE A 122 -17.14 -2.83 3.74
N THR A 123 -16.25 -2.66 2.77
CA THR A 123 -15.26 -3.63 2.31
C THR A 123 -13.82 -3.22 2.60
N SER A 124 -13.59 -1.98 3.06
CA SER A 124 -12.26 -1.51 3.46
C SER A 124 -11.77 -2.28 4.70
N THR A 125 -10.44 -2.25 4.94
CA THR A 125 -9.84 -2.99 6.06
C THR A 125 -10.32 -2.48 7.41
N ASN A 126 -10.66 -3.37 8.33
CA ASN A 126 -11.12 -3.01 9.68
C ASN A 126 -9.99 -2.64 10.65
N ALA A 127 -8.76 -2.47 10.16
CA ALA A 127 -7.61 -2.02 10.93
C ALA A 127 -6.78 -1.02 10.11
N ALA A 128 -6.31 0.02 10.79
CA ALA A 128 -5.39 1.01 10.23
C ALA A 128 -4.44 1.54 11.32
N ARG A 129 -3.28 2.04 10.89
CA ARG A 129 -2.27 2.61 11.79
C ARG A 129 -1.88 4.00 11.31
N GLY A 130 -1.74 4.93 12.24
CA GLY A 130 -1.28 6.28 12.00
C GLY A 130 -0.23 6.71 13.02
N LEU A 131 0.32 7.91 12.83
CA LEU A 131 1.31 8.49 13.72
C LEU A 131 0.86 9.87 14.18
N VAL A 132 1.19 10.21 15.43
CA VAL A 132 1.00 11.57 15.94
C VAL A 132 1.82 12.55 15.10
N GLY A 133 1.21 13.67 14.71
CA GLY A 133 1.89 14.74 13.97
C GLY A 133 2.18 14.45 12.50
N SER A 134 1.83 13.27 11.98
CA SER A 134 1.99 12.91 10.56
C SER A 134 0.65 12.92 9.83
N THR A 135 0.69 13.23 8.53
CA THR A 135 -0.51 13.09 7.68
C THR A 135 -0.98 11.64 7.66
N PHE A 136 -2.27 11.44 7.91
CA PHE A 136 -2.95 10.16 7.83
C PHE A 136 -4.05 10.22 6.77
N THR A 137 -4.21 9.13 6.03
CA THR A 137 -5.31 8.96 5.06
C THR A 137 -5.87 7.54 5.15
N TYR A 138 -7.18 7.41 5.13
CA TYR A 138 -7.88 6.13 5.03
C TYR A 138 -9.13 6.30 4.17
N GLN A 139 -9.31 5.42 3.18
CA GLN A 139 -10.43 5.48 2.26
C GLN A 139 -11.48 4.42 2.64
N ILE A 140 -12.70 4.84 2.94
CA ILE A 140 -13.83 3.92 3.09
C ILE A 140 -14.22 3.43 1.69
N THR A 141 -14.25 2.11 1.50
CA THR A 141 -14.82 1.47 0.30
C THR A 141 -16.01 0.62 0.72
N ALA A 142 -17.09 0.65 -0.08
CA ALA A 142 -18.29 -0.13 0.20
C ALA A 142 -18.98 -0.58 -1.10
N SER A 143 -19.72 -1.67 -1.02
CA SER A 143 -20.60 -2.16 -2.09
C SER A 143 -21.93 -1.39 -2.11
N ASN A 144 -22.79 -1.72 -3.07
CA ASN A 144 -24.15 -1.20 -3.20
C ASN A 144 -24.24 0.34 -3.35
N TYR A 145 -23.25 0.95 -4.01
CA TYR A 145 -23.30 2.35 -4.46
C TYR A 145 -23.64 3.36 -3.34
N PRO A 146 -22.76 3.53 -2.35
CA PRO A 146 -22.96 4.53 -1.31
C PRO A 146 -23.01 5.95 -1.92
N SER A 147 -23.93 6.78 -1.42
CA SER A 147 -24.04 8.20 -1.76
C SER A 147 -23.52 9.11 -0.64
N LEU A 148 -23.38 8.58 0.58
CA LEU A 148 -22.90 9.30 1.76
C LEU A 148 -22.03 8.39 2.63
N PHE A 149 -21.03 8.99 3.27
CA PHE A 149 -20.13 8.35 4.21
C PHE A 149 -20.10 9.07 5.55
N GLY A 150 -19.80 8.33 6.62
CA GLY A 150 -19.67 8.86 7.96
C GLY A 150 -18.58 8.15 8.76
N ALA A 151 -18.03 8.84 9.74
CA ALA A 151 -17.11 8.27 10.71
C ALA A 151 -17.30 8.95 12.06
N SER A 152 -17.39 8.16 13.14
CA SER A 152 -17.44 8.66 14.51
C SER A 152 -16.31 8.06 15.36
N ASN A 153 -15.98 8.72 16.47
CA ASN A 153 -14.85 8.40 17.33
C ASN A 153 -13.48 8.49 16.62
N LEU A 154 -13.36 9.40 15.65
CA LEU A 154 -12.07 9.70 15.04
C LEU A 154 -11.12 10.31 16.09
N PRO A 155 -9.83 9.92 16.11
CA PRO A 155 -8.79 10.63 16.84
C PRO A 155 -8.81 12.13 16.52
N SER A 156 -8.49 12.96 17.52
CA SER A 156 -8.38 14.40 17.32
C SER A 156 -7.40 14.73 16.19
N GLY A 157 -7.80 15.67 15.32
CA GLY A 157 -7.03 16.06 14.14
C GLY A 157 -7.34 15.25 12.87
N LEU A 158 -8.22 14.24 12.94
CA LEU A 158 -8.77 13.55 11.78
C LEU A 158 -10.20 13.99 11.47
N THR A 159 -10.53 14.04 10.19
CA THR A 159 -11.87 14.40 9.67
C THR A 159 -12.26 13.46 8.55
N ILE A 160 -13.56 13.34 8.27
CA ILE A 160 -14.07 12.60 7.12
C ILE A 160 -14.70 13.54 6.10
N ASN A 161 -14.37 13.33 4.82
CA ASN A 161 -15.15 13.85 3.72
C ASN A 161 -16.36 12.93 3.47
N THR A 162 -17.55 13.43 3.77
CA THR A 162 -18.80 12.66 3.75
C THR A 162 -19.31 12.33 2.34
N THR A 163 -18.76 12.96 1.30
CA THR A 163 -19.15 12.70 -0.09
C THR A 163 -18.34 11.58 -0.72
N ASN A 164 -17.06 11.45 -0.36
CA ASN A 164 -16.17 10.45 -0.97
C ASN A 164 -15.60 9.43 0.02
N GLY A 165 -15.84 9.55 1.33
CA GLY A 165 -15.41 8.58 2.34
C GLY A 165 -13.92 8.65 2.71
N LEU A 166 -13.20 9.71 2.30
CA LEU A 166 -11.80 9.90 2.69
C LEU A 166 -11.72 10.43 4.13
N ILE A 167 -11.17 9.64 5.03
CA ILE A 167 -10.70 10.08 6.35
C ILE A 167 -9.29 10.62 6.18
N SER A 168 -9.05 11.87 6.57
CA SER A 168 -7.72 12.49 6.48
C SER A 168 -7.46 13.51 7.57
N GLY A 169 -6.17 13.82 7.79
CA GLY A 169 -5.74 14.85 8.73
C GLY A 169 -4.41 14.51 9.40
N ILE A 170 -4.15 15.14 10.54
CA ILE A 170 -2.93 14.93 11.33
C ILE A 170 -3.37 14.56 12.76
N PRO A 171 -3.25 13.29 13.18
CA PRO A 171 -3.61 12.87 14.53
C PRO A 171 -2.80 13.63 15.59
N ALA A 172 -3.47 14.13 16.62
CA ALA A 172 -2.83 14.93 17.68
C ALA A 172 -2.42 14.12 18.92
N ALA A 173 -2.97 12.92 19.11
CA ALA A 173 -2.69 12.07 20.28
C ALA A 173 -2.59 10.60 19.89
N ALA A 174 -1.70 9.88 20.58
CA ALA A 174 -1.59 8.43 20.45
C ALA A 174 -2.71 7.72 21.20
N GLY A 175 -3.03 6.50 20.75
CA GLY A 175 -4.06 5.65 21.32
C GLY A 175 -4.69 4.74 20.27
N THR A 176 -5.41 3.72 20.74
CA THR A 176 -6.22 2.86 19.88
C THR A 176 -7.68 3.29 19.98
N ASN A 177 -8.27 3.65 18.86
CA ASN A 177 -9.65 4.12 18.74
C ASN A 177 -10.48 3.09 17.98
N SER A 178 -11.69 2.81 18.48
CA SER A 178 -12.71 2.04 17.76
C SER A 178 -13.58 3.02 16.99
N VAL A 179 -13.17 3.30 15.75
CA VAL A 179 -13.85 4.24 14.84
C VAL A 179 -15.05 3.52 14.22
N THR A 180 -16.24 4.09 14.27
CA THR A 180 -17.40 3.53 13.55
C THR A 180 -17.48 4.15 12.17
N LEU A 181 -17.28 3.36 11.13
CA LEU A 181 -17.42 3.75 9.73
C LEU A 181 -18.87 3.54 9.28
N LEU A 182 -19.40 4.46 8.49
CA LEU A 182 -20.75 4.41 7.92
C LEU A 182 -20.70 4.62 6.40
N ALA A 183 -21.54 3.89 5.67
CA ALA A 183 -21.79 4.10 4.27
C ALA A 183 -23.30 3.98 4.02
N SER A 184 -23.91 4.97 3.37
CA SER A 184 -25.37 5.03 3.18
C SER A 184 -25.76 5.19 1.73
N ASN A 185 -26.90 4.61 1.36
CA ASN A 185 -27.60 4.85 0.10
C ASN A 185 -29.11 4.97 0.38
N ALA A 186 -29.94 4.99 -0.66
CA ALA A 186 -31.40 5.09 -0.53
C ALA A 186 -32.07 3.92 0.21
N ALA A 187 -31.40 2.76 0.33
CA ALA A 187 -31.94 1.57 0.99
C ALA A 187 -31.52 1.43 2.45
N GLY A 188 -30.54 2.23 2.91
CA GLY A 188 -30.13 2.26 4.31
C GLY A 188 -28.64 2.51 4.50
N THR A 189 -28.17 2.22 5.70
CA THR A 189 -26.80 2.47 6.15
C THR A 189 -26.12 1.18 6.56
N GLY A 190 -24.96 0.91 5.98
CA GLY A 190 -24.00 -0.07 6.46
C GLY A 190 -23.05 0.52 7.50
N SER A 191 -22.58 -0.32 8.42
CA SER A 191 -21.63 0.07 9.46
C SER A 191 -20.52 -0.98 9.63
N GLN A 192 -19.32 -0.52 9.94
CA GLN A 192 -18.16 -1.36 10.29
C GLN A 192 -17.31 -0.65 11.35
N SER A 193 -16.78 -1.39 12.34
CA SER A 193 -15.77 -0.87 13.25
C SER A 193 -14.38 -0.97 12.63
N LEU A 194 -13.65 0.15 12.66
CA LEU A 194 -12.24 0.27 12.31
C LEU A 194 -11.42 0.44 13.59
N THR A 195 -10.50 -0.49 13.83
CA THR A 195 -9.47 -0.34 14.86
C THR A 195 -8.37 0.56 14.32
N LEU A 196 -8.35 1.83 14.76
CA LEU A 196 -7.34 2.81 14.37
C LEU A 196 -6.34 3.02 15.50
N THR A 197 -5.13 2.52 15.31
CA THR A 197 -4.02 2.70 16.26
C THR A 197 -3.15 3.88 15.83
N ILE A 198 -3.14 4.94 16.63
CA ILE A 198 -2.22 6.07 16.49
C ILE A 198 -1.05 5.86 17.46
N SER A 199 0.17 5.86 16.96
CA SER A 199 1.38 5.69 17.76
C SER A 199 2.20 6.99 17.82
N THR A 200 2.92 7.22 18.91
CA THR A 200 4.06 8.16 18.97
C THR A 200 5.37 7.49 18.55
N ASP A 201 5.42 6.16 18.52
CA ASP A 201 6.61 5.38 18.28
C ASP A 201 6.82 5.16 16.77
N TYR A 202 7.18 6.24 16.06
CA TYR A 202 7.65 6.19 14.67
C TYR A 202 8.82 5.20 14.53
N PHE A 203 9.67 5.17 15.55
CA PHE A 203 10.91 4.44 15.52
C PHE A 203 10.71 2.92 15.59
N SER A 204 9.70 2.39 16.29
CA SER A 204 9.41 0.95 16.19
C SER A 204 8.94 0.53 14.81
N ILE A 205 8.20 1.39 14.09
CA ILE A 205 7.81 1.10 12.71
C ILE A 205 9.05 1.06 11.82
N VAL A 206 9.97 2.01 11.97
CA VAL A 206 11.23 2.03 11.21
C VAL A 206 12.08 0.81 11.54
N ARG A 207 12.30 0.50 12.83
CA ARG A 207 13.03 -0.70 13.27
C ARG A 207 12.40 -1.98 12.71
N ALA A 208 11.07 -2.11 12.76
CA ALA A 208 10.37 -3.28 12.24
C ALA A 208 10.49 -3.40 10.71
N ARG A 209 10.35 -2.30 9.97
CA ARG A 209 10.52 -2.29 8.51
C ARG A 209 11.95 -2.66 8.12
N TRP A 210 12.93 -2.08 8.81
CA TRP A 210 14.33 -2.36 8.55
C TRP A 210 14.70 -3.81 8.92
N SER A 211 14.27 -4.29 10.09
CA SER A 211 14.42 -5.69 10.49
C SER A 211 13.84 -6.63 9.44
N ASN A 212 12.63 -6.35 8.94
CA ASN A 212 12.00 -7.14 7.86
C ASN A 212 12.73 -7.05 6.51
N SER A 213 13.52 -6.01 6.23
CA SER A 213 14.39 -6.01 5.04
C SER A 213 15.68 -6.81 5.24
N LEU A 214 16.12 -6.97 6.49
CA LEU A 214 17.29 -7.79 6.86
C LEU A 214 16.93 -9.28 7.00
N VAL A 215 15.68 -9.59 7.33
CA VAL A 215 15.15 -10.96 7.38
C VAL A 215 14.01 -11.12 6.38
N SER A 216 14.27 -11.89 5.32
CA SER A 216 13.22 -12.17 4.36
C SER A 216 12.23 -13.18 4.95
N ASN A 217 11.03 -12.70 5.32
CA ASN A 217 9.91 -13.56 5.71
C ASN A 217 9.45 -14.39 4.50
N GLY A 218 9.74 -15.70 4.50
CA GLY A 218 9.36 -16.62 3.41
C GLY A 218 10.46 -17.01 2.43
N LEU A 219 11.74 -16.95 2.84
CA LEU A 219 12.85 -17.47 2.03
C LEU A 219 12.70 -18.95 1.66
N ALA A 220 13.26 -19.31 0.50
CA ALA A 220 13.47 -20.70 0.14
C ALA A 220 14.35 -21.42 1.18
N VAL A 221 14.07 -22.70 1.44
CA VAL A 221 14.78 -23.53 2.45
C VAL A 221 16.30 -23.50 2.28
N SER A 222 16.82 -23.40 1.05
CA SER A 222 18.26 -23.29 0.76
C SER A 222 18.90 -22.01 1.30
N SER A 223 18.14 -20.91 1.38
CA SER A 223 18.62 -19.67 1.98
C SER A 223 18.62 -19.76 3.51
N LEU A 224 17.62 -20.43 4.10
CA LEU A 224 17.55 -20.69 5.53
C LEU A 224 18.69 -21.60 6.02
N SER A 225 19.02 -22.66 5.28
CA SER A 225 20.11 -23.57 5.64
C SER A 225 21.48 -22.90 5.56
N SER A 226 21.69 -22.03 4.56
CA SER A 226 22.92 -21.24 4.40
C SER A 226 23.12 -20.25 5.55
N ILE A 227 22.07 -19.49 5.90
CA ILE A 227 22.09 -18.57 7.05
C ILE A 227 22.37 -19.34 8.34
N SER A 228 21.65 -20.45 8.56
CA SER A 228 21.76 -21.24 9.79
C SER A 228 23.14 -21.86 9.97
N SER A 229 23.69 -22.44 8.91
CA SER A 229 25.01 -23.08 8.95
C SER A 229 26.13 -22.07 9.20
N LYS A 230 26.07 -20.89 8.56
CA LYS A 230 27.06 -19.83 8.78
C LYS A 230 26.98 -19.26 10.19
N ALA A 231 25.77 -18.92 10.65
CA ALA A 231 25.55 -18.39 11.99
C ALA A 231 26.00 -19.37 13.09
N TYR A 232 25.63 -20.65 12.97
CA TYR A 232 26.10 -21.67 13.91
C TYR A 232 27.62 -21.86 13.82
N GLY A 233 28.18 -21.77 12.61
CA GLY A 233 29.62 -21.81 12.39
C GLY A 233 30.36 -20.73 13.17
N TYR A 234 29.87 -19.49 13.08
CA TYR A 234 30.40 -18.33 13.81
C TYR A 234 30.19 -18.43 15.33
N TRP A 235 29.15 -19.15 15.76
CA TRP A 235 28.81 -19.28 17.17
C TRP A 235 29.57 -20.40 17.89
N LYS A 236 29.58 -21.63 17.35
CA LYS A 236 29.97 -22.85 18.10
C LYS A 236 31.10 -23.67 17.48
N THR A 237 31.56 -23.44 16.25
CA THR A 237 32.52 -24.37 15.60
C THR A 237 33.93 -23.81 15.40
N ASN A 238 34.88 -24.43 16.12
CA ASN A 238 36.35 -24.34 16.02
C ASN A 238 36.92 -23.00 15.49
N ALA A 239 37.39 -22.95 14.24
CA ALA A 239 38.20 -21.84 13.74
C ALA A 239 37.46 -20.50 13.62
N ALA A 240 36.12 -20.55 13.58
CA ALA A 240 35.27 -19.38 13.52
C ALA A 240 34.35 -19.30 14.75
N ALA A 241 34.60 -20.05 15.83
CA ALA A 241 33.77 -19.97 17.03
C ALA A 241 34.03 -18.65 17.77
N LEU A 242 32.96 -18.00 18.20
CA LEU A 242 33.01 -16.81 19.02
C LEU A 242 33.70 -17.13 20.35
N ASN A 243 34.71 -16.35 20.71
CA ASN A 243 35.29 -16.39 22.04
C ASN A 243 34.32 -15.75 23.04
N THR A 244 33.44 -16.56 23.63
CA THR A 244 32.46 -16.11 24.63
C THR A 244 33.08 -15.66 25.95
N ASN A 245 34.39 -15.88 26.13
CA ASN A 245 35.17 -15.48 27.30
C ASN A 245 36.20 -14.38 26.97
N ALA A 246 36.00 -13.65 25.86
CA ALA A 246 36.90 -12.57 25.48
C ALA A 246 37.00 -11.51 26.58
N THR A 247 38.22 -11.21 26.99
CA THR A 247 38.58 -10.16 27.95
C THR A 247 39.07 -8.92 27.23
N SER A 248 39.31 -7.83 27.94
CA SER A 248 39.92 -6.62 27.36
C SER A 248 41.33 -6.81 26.82
N SER A 249 42.04 -7.87 27.26
CA SER A 249 43.35 -8.26 26.72
C SER A 249 43.26 -9.16 25.50
N SER A 250 42.06 -9.58 25.10
CA SER A 250 41.86 -10.41 23.91
C SER A 250 42.09 -9.58 22.65
N PRO A 251 42.81 -10.09 21.64
CA PRO A 251 43.07 -9.33 20.41
C PRO A 251 41.82 -9.17 19.53
N GLY A 252 40.77 -9.95 19.78
CA GLY A 252 39.50 -9.92 19.06
C GLY A 252 38.52 -10.96 19.61
N LEU A 253 37.29 -10.92 19.11
CA LEU A 253 36.24 -11.91 19.42
C LEU A 253 36.47 -13.26 18.74
N TRP A 254 37.19 -13.25 17.62
CA TRP A 254 37.56 -14.44 16.87
C TRP A 254 39.07 -14.45 16.68
N SER A 255 39.69 -15.61 16.82
CA SER A 255 41.15 -15.75 16.73
C SER A 255 41.70 -15.40 15.35
N ASP A 256 40.89 -15.55 14.30
CA ASP A 256 41.25 -15.20 12.93
C ASP A 256 40.98 -13.73 12.57
N LEU A 257 40.43 -12.94 13.50
CA LEU A 257 40.10 -11.52 13.32
C LEU A 257 40.71 -10.65 14.43
N PRO A 258 42.05 -10.58 14.55
CA PRO A 258 42.69 -9.66 15.48
C PRO A 258 42.42 -8.19 15.09
N MET A 259 42.13 -7.34 16.06
CA MET A 259 41.77 -5.92 15.88
C MET A 259 42.70 -5.01 16.68
N THR A 260 44.00 -5.35 16.72
CA THR A 260 44.99 -4.56 17.45
C THR A 260 45.27 -3.23 16.74
N SER A 261 45.18 -2.11 17.46
CA SER A 261 45.44 -0.78 16.91
C SER A 261 46.86 -0.68 16.32
N GLY A 262 46.98 -0.17 15.10
CA GLY A 262 48.26 -0.02 14.39
C GLY A 262 48.52 -1.09 13.31
N ASP A 263 47.70 -2.14 13.26
CA ASP A 263 47.65 -3.09 12.14
C ASP A 263 46.75 -2.53 11.02
N ALA A 264 47.25 -2.51 9.78
CA ALA A 264 46.53 -2.02 8.61
C ALA A 264 45.27 -2.85 8.28
N THR A 265 45.18 -4.10 8.74
CA THR A 265 44.04 -4.99 8.53
C THR A 265 42.97 -4.90 9.62
N ALA A 266 43.27 -4.25 10.74
CA ALA A 266 42.43 -4.29 11.93
C ALA A 266 41.03 -3.68 11.72
N SER A 267 40.89 -2.64 10.88
CA SER A 267 39.59 -2.05 10.57
C SER A 267 38.71 -2.99 9.72
N GLY A 268 39.31 -3.70 8.77
CA GLY A 268 38.61 -4.73 7.98
C GLY A 268 38.21 -5.94 8.82
N ASN A 269 39.05 -6.32 9.80
CA ASN A 269 38.71 -7.37 10.77
C ASN A 269 37.55 -6.97 11.68
N MET A 270 37.45 -5.69 12.05
CA MET A 270 36.29 -5.13 12.77
C MET A 270 35.01 -5.24 11.94
N VAL A 271 35.04 -4.86 10.67
CA VAL A 271 33.89 -5.01 9.77
C VAL A 271 33.45 -6.47 9.67
N THR A 272 34.42 -7.37 9.49
CA THR A 272 34.15 -8.82 9.40
C THR A 272 33.56 -9.36 10.70
N THR A 273 34.03 -8.85 11.85
CA THR A 273 33.49 -9.18 13.18
C THR A 273 32.03 -8.76 13.30
N PHE A 274 31.68 -7.51 12.94
CA PHE A 274 30.29 -7.08 12.93
C PHE A 274 29.44 -7.85 11.93
N SER A 275 29.97 -8.19 10.76
CA SER A 275 29.25 -9.00 9.77
C SER A 275 28.93 -10.42 10.29
N ARG A 276 29.84 -11.03 11.07
CA ARG A 276 29.57 -12.33 11.74
C ARG A 276 28.47 -12.20 12.78
N LEU A 277 28.52 -11.17 13.62
CA LEU A 277 27.48 -10.89 14.63
C LEU A 277 26.12 -10.62 13.97
N GLU A 278 26.10 -9.85 12.88
CA GLU A 278 24.89 -9.59 12.09
C GLU A 278 24.33 -10.89 11.49
N LYS A 279 25.18 -11.76 10.94
CA LYS A 279 24.74 -13.06 10.43
C LYS A 279 24.12 -13.94 11.52
N MET A 280 24.70 -13.91 12.72
CA MET A 280 24.14 -14.59 13.89
C MET A 280 22.77 -13.99 14.27
N ALA A 281 22.64 -12.66 14.27
CA ALA A 281 21.37 -11.97 14.55
C ALA A 281 20.31 -12.23 13.47
N GLN A 282 20.69 -12.34 12.20
CA GLN A 282 19.78 -12.72 11.12
C GLN A 282 19.24 -14.14 11.34
N ALA A 283 20.07 -15.11 11.73
CA ALA A 283 19.62 -16.46 12.05
C ALA A 283 18.71 -16.49 13.30
N TYR A 284 18.97 -15.63 14.29
CA TYR A 284 18.11 -15.47 15.45
C TYR A 284 16.73 -14.89 15.09
N ALA A 285 16.68 -13.89 14.21
CA ALA A 285 15.45 -13.17 13.87
C ALA A 285 14.65 -13.80 12.72
N THR A 286 15.27 -14.60 11.85
CA THR A 286 14.61 -15.22 10.70
C THR A 286 13.82 -16.47 11.13
N PRO A 287 12.51 -16.54 10.88
CA PRO A 287 11.72 -17.74 11.18
C PRO A 287 12.22 -18.99 10.44
N GLY A 288 12.38 -20.11 11.16
CA GLY A 288 12.72 -21.42 10.58
C GLY A 288 14.22 -21.73 10.49
N CYS A 289 15.09 -20.85 10.98
CA CYS A 289 16.52 -21.11 11.05
C CYS A 289 16.86 -22.18 12.11
N SER A 290 17.48 -23.26 11.64
CA SER A 290 17.91 -24.39 12.45
C SER A 290 19.08 -25.12 11.78
N VAL A 291 19.86 -25.86 12.57
CA VAL A 291 20.97 -26.70 12.08
C VAL A 291 20.97 -28.02 12.83
N THR A 292 21.43 -29.09 12.17
CA THR A 292 21.71 -30.37 12.83
C THR A 292 23.21 -30.63 12.76
N VAL A 293 23.89 -30.63 13.92
CA VAL A 293 25.32 -30.92 14.00
C VAL A 293 25.51 -32.13 14.90
N ASN A 294 26.26 -33.14 14.42
CA ASN A 294 26.46 -34.41 15.12
C ASN A 294 25.13 -35.05 15.58
N SER A 295 24.12 -35.03 14.69
CA SER A 295 22.77 -35.53 14.97
C SER A 295 21.99 -34.77 16.05
N VAL A 296 22.48 -33.62 16.52
CA VAL A 296 21.78 -32.75 17.47
C VAL A 296 21.12 -31.59 16.73
N PRO A 297 19.78 -31.55 16.63
CA PRO A 297 19.08 -30.40 16.06
C PRO A 297 19.15 -29.22 17.03
N THR A 298 19.52 -28.06 16.50
CA THR A 298 19.61 -26.79 17.23
C THR A 298 18.78 -25.76 16.47
N THR A 299 17.72 -25.26 17.12
CA THR A 299 16.95 -24.12 16.59
C THR A 299 17.72 -22.84 16.88
N LEU A 300 17.89 -21.98 15.87
CA LEU A 300 18.58 -20.69 16.00
C LEU A 300 17.57 -19.55 16.14
N THR A 301 16.42 -19.64 15.46
CA THR A 301 15.34 -18.66 15.59
C THR A 301 14.94 -18.53 17.06
N GLY A 302 15.02 -17.32 17.61
CA GLY A 302 14.65 -17.05 19.01
C GLY A 302 15.53 -17.73 20.06
N ASN A 303 16.68 -18.30 19.69
CA ASN A 303 17.52 -19.04 20.64
C ASN A 303 18.15 -18.10 21.70
N PRO A 304 17.91 -18.33 23.01
CA PRO A 304 18.35 -17.44 24.08
C PRO A 304 19.88 -17.43 24.28
N GLU A 305 20.55 -18.57 24.06
CA GLU A 305 22.01 -18.64 24.17
C GLU A 305 22.68 -17.91 23.01
N LEU A 306 22.13 -18.05 21.79
CA LEU A 306 22.64 -17.35 20.61
C LEU A 306 22.56 -15.83 20.79
N VAL A 307 21.41 -15.31 21.23
CA VAL A 307 21.28 -13.86 21.42
C VAL A 307 22.12 -13.34 22.57
N THR A 308 22.28 -14.11 23.66
CA THR A 308 23.22 -13.78 24.74
C THR A 308 24.65 -13.66 24.19
N ALA A 309 25.06 -14.59 23.33
CA ALA A 309 26.39 -14.56 22.71
C ALA A 309 26.57 -13.33 21.79
N ILE A 310 25.55 -12.97 21.00
CA ILE A 310 25.56 -11.77 20.15
C ILE A 310 25.70 -10.51 21.00
N VAL A 311 24.88 -10.38 22.05
CA VAL A 311 24.87 -9.23 22.96
C VAL A 311 26.23 -9.07 23.66
N ASN A 312 26.79 -10.15 24.22
CA ASN A 312 28.12 -10.12 24.83
C ASN A 312 29.21 -9.71 23.82
N GLY A 313 29.09 -10.14 22.57
CA GLY A 313 29.98 -9.72 21.49
C GLY A 313 29.90 -8.22 21.21
N LEU A 314 28.69 -7.66 21.12
CA LEU A 314 28.48 -6.22 20.93
C LEU A 314 29.02 -5.40 22.12
N ASP A 315 28.75 -5.85 23.36
CA ASP A 315 29.26 -5.22 24.58
C ASP A 315 30.79 -5.21 24.61
N TRP A 316 31.43 -6.32 24.24
CA TRP A 316 32.88 -6.39 24.12
C TRP A 316 33.41 -5.44 23.04
N MET A 317 32.78 -5.39 21.86
CA MET A 317 33.18 -4.49 20.78
C MET A 317 33.13 -3.03 21.22
N VAL A 318 32.05 -2.62 21.89
CA VAL A 318 31.84 -1.24 22.34
C VAL A 318 32.74 -0.86 23.51
N SER A 319 33.21 -1.85 24.28
CA SER A 319 34.14 -1.63 25.38
C SER A 319 35.61 -1.55 24.96
N ASN A 320 35.97 -2.17 23.82
CA ASN A 320 37.38 -2.39 23.48
C ASN A 320 37.81 -1.86 22.10
N VAL A 321 36.90 -1.80 21.12
CA VAL A 321 37.23 -1.50 19.72
C VAL A 321 36.42 -0.32 19.20
N PHE A 322 35.09 -0.49 19.10
CA PHE A 322 34.15 0.49 18.56
C PHE A 322 33.57 1.33 19.70
N THR A 323 34.42 2.08 20.38
CA THR A 323 34.08 2.75 21.64
C THR A 323 33.53 4.16 21.41
N ALA A 324 32.94 4.76 22.46
CA ALA A 324 32.43 6.13 22.41
C ALA A 324 33.52 7.23 22.43
N SER A 325 34.81 6.86 22.49
CA SER A 325 35.91 7.85 22.58
C SER A 325 37.19 7.48 21.84
N ALA A 326 37.36 6.22 21.41
CA ALA A 326 38.58 5.80 20.74
C ALA A 326 38.70 6.43 19.34
N ALA A 327 39.93 6.75 18.95
CA ALA A 327 40.24 7.20 17.60
C ALA A 327 40.07 6.06 16.58
N GLN A 328 39.71 6.42 15.35
CA GLN A 328 39.69 5.48 14.23
C GLN A 328 41.11 5.11 13.79
N TYR A 329 41.24 3.93 13.20
CA TYR A 329 42.47 3.47 12.55
C TYR A 329 42.16 2.71 11.26
N GLY A 330 43.14 2.58 10.35
CA GLY A 330 42.91 1.92 9.08
C GLY A 330 41.99 2.71 8.15
N ASN A 331 41.00 2.04 7.56
CA ASN A 331 40.09 2.62 6.58
C ASN A 331 38.86 3.26 7.25
N TRP A 332 38.60 4.54 6.97
CA TRP A 332 37.46 5.28 7.53
C TRP A 332 36.11 4.62 7.21
N PHE A 333 35.97 4.05 6.01
CA PHE A 333 34.72 3.44 5.53
C PHE A 333 34.28 2.28 6.43
N ASP A 334 35.24 1.59 7.03
CA ASP A 334 35.00 0.49 7.96
C ASP A 334 34.34 0.98 9.25
N TRP A 335 34.69 2.18 9.73
CA TRP A 335 34.18 2.75 10.98
C TRP A 335 32.88 3.50 10.81
N GLU A 336 32.75 4.27 9.74
CA GLU A 336 31.67 5.25 9.61
C GLU A 336 30.49 4.74 8.78
N VAL A 337 30.71 3.72 7.93
CA VAL A 337 29.66 3.19 7.06
C VAL A 337 29.52 1.67 7.18
N GLN A 338 30.45 0.84 6.70
CA GLN A 338 30.16 -0.59 6.60
C GLN A 338 30.10 -1.30 7.96
N GLY A 339 31.10 -1.09 8.82
CA GLY A 339 31.09 -1.67 10.17
C GLY A 339 29.97 -1.10 11.04
N ALA A 340 29.77 0.22 10.98
CA ALA A 340 28.67 0.87 11.69
C ALA A 340 27.30 0.39 11.22
N GLN A 341 27.10 0.18 9.91
CA GLN A 341 25.86 -0.37 9.37
C GLN A 341 25.62 -1.79 9.88
N ASN A 342 26.61 -2.70 9.75
CA ASN A 342 26.49 -4.07 10.27
C ASN A 342 26.17 -4.06 11.79
N PHE A 343 26.75 -3.11 12.53
CA PHE A 343 26.50 -2.92 13.96
C PHE A 343 25.06 -2.48 14.27
N VAL A 344 24.51 -1.46 13.58
CA VAL A 344 23.11 -1.01 13.79
C VAL A 344 22.09 -2.01 13.23
N ASP A 345 22.45 -2.78 12.19
CA ASP A 345 21.64 -3.86 11.64
C ASP A 345 21.50 -4.99 12.66
N THR A 346 22.62 -5.41 13.27
CA THR A 346 22.64 -6.40 14.35
C THR A 346 21.73 -5.96 15.50
N GLN A 347 21.87 -4.71 15.96
CA GLN A 347 21.02 -4.16 17.02
C GLN A 347 19.54 -4.14 16.65
N THR A 348 19.21 -3.80 15.40
CA THR A 348 17.81 -3.75 14.93
C THR A 348 17.17 -5.13 14.96
N LEU A 349 17.91 -6.17 14.58
CA LEU A 349 17.46 -7.56 14.58
C LEU A 349 17.20 -8.11 15.99
N ILE A 350 18.00 -7.70 16.97
CA ILE A 350 17.89 -8.17 18.37
C ILE A 350 17.30 -7.13 19.32
N TYR A 351 16.71 -6.05 18.80
CA TYR A 351 16.35 -4.85 19.58
C TYR A 351 15.53 -5.16 20.84
N SER A 352 14.62 -6.13 20.78
CA SER A 352 13.77 -6.51 21.91
C SER A 352 14.55 -7.19 23.06
N GLN A 353 15.79 -7.57 22.84
CA GLN A 353 16.68 -8.21 23.81
C GLN A 353 17.67 -7.22 24.44
N LEU A 354 17.73 -5.98 23.94
CA LEU A 354 18.65 -4.96 24.43
C LEU A 354 18.04 -4.18 25.59
N THR A 355 18.87 -3.91 26.60
CA THR A 355 18.53 -2.99 27.69
C THR A 355 18.63 -1.53 27.23
N SER A 356 17.96 -0.62 27.92
CA SER A 356 18.10 0.82 27.67
C SER A 356 19.54 1.32 27.82
N THR A 357 20.30 0.75 28.77
CA THR A 357 21.73 1.05 28.95
C THR A 357 22.56 0.61 27.74
N GLN A 358 22.32 -0.59 27.21
CA GLN A 358 23.01 -1.06 26.01
C GLN A 358 22.67 -0.18 24.80
N ILE A 359 21.39 0.15 24.59
CA ILE A 359 20.97 1.04 23.50
C ILE A 359 21.69 2.39 23.61
N ALA A 360 21.79 2.98 24.81
CA ALA A 360 22.49 4.23 25.02
C ALA A 360 24.00 4.13 24.74
N ASN A 361 24.66 3.07 25.24
CA ASN A 361 26.09 2.85 25.02
C ASN A 361 26.42 2.63 23.54
N TYR A 362 25.60 1.84 22.85
CA TYR A 362 25.77 1.55 21.43
C TYR A 362 25.52 2.80 20.57
N ALA A 363 24.53 3.61 20.93
CA ALA A 363 24.26 4.88 20.28
C ALA A 363 25.45 5.86 20.43
N ALA A 364 26.06 5.93 21.63
CA ALA A 364 27.24 6.75 21.88
C ALA A 364 28.46 6.28 21.08
N ALA A 365 28.65 4.96 20.95
CA ALA A 365 29.69 4.39 20.11
C ALA A 365 29.54 4.79 18.63
N VAL A 366 28.33 4.66 18.06
CA VAL A 366 28.07 5.09 16.67
C VAL A 366 28.29 6.59 16.50
N ASP A 367 27.85 7.41 17.47
CA ASP A 367 28.02 8.87 17.38
C ASP A 367 29.50 9.29 17.40
N ASN A 368 30.38 8.53 18.05
CA ASN A 368 31.83 8.78 18.01
C ASN A 368 32.45 8.59 16.61
N TYR A 369 31.75 7.95 15.68
CA TYR A 369 32.17 7.77 14.29
C TYR A 369 31.14 8.32 13.29
N GLY A 370 30.14 9.05 13.80
CA GLY A 370 29.08 9.63 12.99
C GLY A 370 29.48 10.98 12.36
N PRO A 371 28.59 11.56 11.54
CA PRO A 371 28.90 12.74 10.74
C PRO A 371 29.15 14.04 11.53
N ASP A 372 28.80 14.09 12.81
CA ASP A 372 29.11 15.21 13.71
C ASP A 372 30.29 14.92 14.66
N SER A 373 30.97 13.79 14.50
CA SER A 373 32.05 13.39 15.39
C SER A 373 33.29 14.27 15.24
N ALA A 374 33.91 14.64 16.37
CA ALA A 374 35.25 15.23 16.40
C ALA A 374 36.37 14.24 16.03
N ASN A 375 36.08 12.93 16.07
CA ASN A 375 36.96 11.86 15.58
C ASN A 375 36.79 11.59 14.07
N ASN A 376 35.92 12.34 13.38
CA ASN A 376 35.85 12.30 11.93
C ASN A 376 37.18 12.84 11.35
N ARG A 377 37.75 12.15 10.36
CA ARG A 377 38.99 12.63 9.71
C ARG A 377 38.71 13.93 8.96
N ASP A 378 39.79 14.69 8.69
CA ASP A 378 39.82 15.97 7.95
C ASP A 378 39.07 16.00 6.60
N TYR A 379 38.60 14.84 6.11
CA TYR A 379 37.85 14.66 4.88
C TYR A 379 36.32 14.74 5.05
N PHE A 380 35.74 14.85 6.25
CA PHE A 380 34.30 15.00 6.41
C PHE A 380 33.87 15.90 7.58
N SER A 381 33.49 17.14 7.28
CA SER A 381 32.26 17.69 7.86
C SER A 381 31.10 17.24 6.95
N TRP A 382 29.83 17.58 7.19
CA TRP A 382 28.84 17.41 6.12
C TRP A 382 29.20 18.13 4.80
N GLY A 383 30.24 18.99 4.79
CA GLY A 383 30.76 19.70 3.63
C GLY A 383 31.34 18.84 2.51
N PRO A 384 32.28 17.89 2.74
CA PRO A 384 32.89 17.10 1.67
C PRO A 384 32.14 15.81 1.32
N LEU A 385 31.13 15.39 2.12
CA LEU A 385 30.29 14.21 1.82
C LEU A 385 29.50 14.45 0.53
N THR A 386 29.65 13.56 -0.45
CA THR A 386 28.93 13.58 -1.73
C THR A 386 28.34 12.20 -2.02
N GLY A 387 27.41 12.14 -2.98
CA GLY A 387 26.94 10.88 -3.59
C GLY A 387 26.59 9.76 -2.61
N ALA A 388 27.05 8.55 -2.94
CA ALA A 388 26.80 7.33 -2.18
C ALA A 388 27.30 7.41 -0.72
N ASN A 389 28.43 8.07 -0.47
CA ASN A 389 28.97 8.23 0.88
C ASN A 389 28.00 9.00 1.78
N THR A 390 27.38 10.07 1.26
CA THR A 390 26.35 10.82 2.00
C THR A 390 25.17 9.93 2.37
N THR A 391 24.66 9.16 1.41
CA THR A 391 23.49 8.30 1.65
C THR A 391 23.78 7.17 2.62
N SER A 392 24.99 6.60 2.58
CA SER A 392 25.40 5.53 3.51
C SER A 392 25.53 6.03 4.95
N VAL A 393 26.20 7.17 5.15
CA VAL A 393 26.31 7.79 6.48
C VAL A 393 24.94 8.24 7.00
N ALA A 394 24.09 8.77 6.11
CA ALA A 394 22.71 9.12 6.46
C ALA A 394 21.88 7.88 6.86
N LEU A 395 22.05 6.74 6.19
CA LEU A 395 21.39 5.49 6.56
C LEU A 395 21.79 5.05 7.97
N VAL A 396 23.10 4.99 8.27
CA VAL A 396 23.59 4.65 9.61
C VAL A 396 23.04 5.62 10.66
N THR A 397 23.03 6.92 10.36
CA THR A 397 22.49 7.97 11.25
C THR A 397 20.99 7.79 11.48
N ALA A 398 20.23 7.48 10.42
CA ALA A 398 18.79 7.23 10.50
C ALA A 398 18.48 6.01 11.38
N LEU A 399 19.20 4.91 11.18
CA LEU A 399 19.03 3.67 11.93
C LEU A 399 19.43 3.84 13.40
N ARG A 400 20.53 4.56 13.68
CA ARG A 400 20.88 4.96 15.06
C ARG A 400 19.78 5.80 15.70
N GLY A 401 19.24 6.77 14.96
CA GLY A 401 18.07 7.55 15.40
C GLY A 401 16.88 6.67 15.73
N ALA A 402 16.60 5.68 14.88
CA ALA A 402 15.56 4.69 15.12
C ALA A 402 15.85 3.79 16.33
N LEU A 403 17.08 3.37 16.58
CA LEU A 403 17.41 2.54 17.74
C LEU A 403 17.26 3.32 19.05
N ALA A 404 17.70 4.57 19.10
CA ALA A 404 17.70 5.38 20.32
C ALA A 404 16.42 6.23 20.52
N ASN A 405 15.43 6.12 19.62
CA ASN A 405 14.27 7.00 19.56
C ASN A 405 14.62 8.50 19.46
N ASP A 406 15.64 8.83 18.68
CA ASP A 406 16.21 10.17 18.57
C ASP A 406 15.78 10.85 17.27
N SER A 407 14.83 11.77 17.39
CA SER A 407 14.29 12.53 16.25
C SER A 407 15.24 13.61 15.74
N ALA A 408 16.22 14.03 16.54
CA ALA A 408 17.23 14.98 16.10
C ALA A 408 18.13 14.36 15.02
N LYS A 409 18.43 13.06 15.13
CA LYS A 409 19.16 12.32 14.07
C LYS A 409 18.36 12.22 12.77
N ILE A 410 17.03 12.10 12.86
CA ILE A 410 16.16 12.13 11.67
C ILE A 410 16.09 13.54 11.08
N ALA A 411 16.04 14.58 11.92
CA ALA A 411 16.09 15.96 11.44
C ALA A 411 17.42 16.27 10.76
N GLN A 412 18.53 15.77 11.31
CA GLN A 412 19.88 15.95 10.77
C GLN A 412 20.02 15.41 9.35
N ILE A 413 19.58 14.17 9.08
CA ILE A 413 19.69 13.60 7.73
C ILE A 413 18.78 14.31 6.71
N ASN A 414 17.73 14.99 7.17
CA ASN A 414 16.80 15.74 6.33
C ASN A 414 17.20 17.22 6.15
N ALA A 415 18.24 17.68 6.85
CA ALA A 415 18.77 19.02 6.67
C ALA A 415 19.36 19.19 5.25
N PRO A 416 19.50 20.42 4.73
CA PRO A 416 19.99 20.65 3.37
C PRO A 416 21.37 20.04 3.06
N ASN A 417 22.23 19.91 4.07
CA ASN A 417 23.54 19.28 3.99
C ASN A 417 23.52 17.75 4.15
N GLY A 418 22.34 17.17 4.43
CA GLY A 418 22.08 15.74 4.61
C GLY A 418 21.79 15.01 3.29
N VAL A 419 20.78 14.14 3.28
CA VAL A 419 20.32 13.42 2.08
C VAL A 419 19.88 14.37 0.94
N PRO A 420 19.18 15.49 1.18
CA PRO A 420 18.71 16.38 0.12
C PRO A 420 19.79 16.89 -0.83
N LYS A 421 21.05 17.03 -0.40
CA LYS A 421 22.13 17.54 -1.27
C LYS A 421 22.53 16.59 -2.40
N VAL A 422 22.15 15.30 -2.32
CA VAL A 422 22.57 14.28 -3.30
C VAL A 422 21.72 14.32 -4.58
N PHE A 423 20.51 14.90 -4.52
CA PHE A 423 19.55 14.87 -5.63
C PHE A 423 19.72 15.95 -6.70
N PRO A 424 20.12 17.19 -6.39
CA PRO A 424 20.34 18.22 -7.41
C PRO A 424 21.35 17.78 -8.47
N LYS A 425 21.13 18.19 -9.71
CA LYS A 425 22.10 17.99 -10.78
C LYS A 425 23.31 18.90 -10.58
N VAL A 426 24.50 18.39 -10.87
CA VAL A 426 25.76 19.13 -10.80
C VAL A 426 26.27 19.49 -12.20
N THR A 427 27.13 20.51 -12.26
CA THR A 427 27.86 20.90 -13.47
C THR A 427 29.35 20.64 -13.37
N ASP A 428 29.84 20.30 -12.16
CA ASP A 428 31.23 19.97 -11.84
C ASP A 428 31.27 19.09 -10.58
N GLY A 429 32.32 18.28 -10.44
CA GLY A 429 32.54 17.39 -9.28
C GLY A 429 31.60 16.19 -9.19
N ASP A 430 31.46 15.66 -7.97
CA ASP A 430 30.68 14.46 -7.70
C ASP A 430 29.17 14.71 -7.80
N GLY A 431 28.46 13.83 -8.51
CA GLY A 431 27.01 13.84 -8.59
C GLY A 431 26.45 13.49 -9.97
N PHE A 432 25.13 13.66 -10.10
CA PHE A 432 24.43 13.42 -11.36
C PHE A 432 24.47 14.65 -12.27
N TYR A 433 24.81 14.46 -13.53
CA TYR A 433 24.81 15.50 -14.56
C TYR A 433 23.48 15.51 -15.35
N ALA A 434 23.26 16.59 -16.11
CA ALA A 434 22.05 16.80 -16.88
C ALA A 434 21.86 15.76 -18.00
N ASP A 435 22.95 15.21 -18.54
CA ASP A 435 22.96 14.17 -19.57
C ASP A 435 22.75 12.75 -19.02
N GLY A 436 22.65 12.59 -17.70
CA GLY A 436 22.50 11.30 -17.02
C GLY A 436 23.81 10.66 -16.56
N SER A 437 24.97 11.26 -16.86
CA SER A 437 26.26 10.82 -16.32
C SER A 437 26.29 10.96 -14.79
N TYR A 438 27.02 10.08 -14.10
CA TYR A 438 27.31 10.18 -12.68
C TYR A 438 28.82 10.09 -12.44
N ILE A 439 29.36 11.15 -11.85
CA ILE A 439 30.76 11.25 -11.46
C ILE A 439 30.89 11.07 -9.95
N PHE A 440 31.94 10.36 -9.53
CA PHE A 440 32.27 10.19 -8.13
C PHE A 440 33.79 10.12 -7.94
N HIS A 441 34.27 10.36 -6.72
CA HIS A 441 35.69 10.43 -6.40
C HIS A 441 36.45 11.47 -7.27
N GLY A 442 35.83 12.64 -7.45
CA GLY A 442 36.38 13.78 -8.15
C GLY A 442 36.07 13.76 -9.65
N ASN A 443 36.51 12.71 -10.36
CA ASN A 443 36.44 12.68 -11.83
C ASN A 443 36.27 11.28 -12.44
N VAL A 444 35.80 10.31 -11.66
CA VAL A 444 35.61 8.93 -12.12
C VAL A 444 34.16 8.71 -12.53
N ALA A 445 33.94 8.18 -13.74
CA ALA A 445 32.61 7.73 -14.17
C ALA A 445 32.19 6.52 -13.33
N TYR A 446 31.13 6.67 -12.54
CA TYR A 446 30.82 5.76 -11.44
C TYR A 446 29.39 5.19 -11.48
N ASN A 447 28.72 5.24 -12.63
CA ASN A 447 27.31 4.84 -12.79
C ASN A 447 26.99 3.37 -12.41
N GLY A 448 27.99 2.49 -12.42
CA GLY A 448 27.84 1.03 -12.31
C GLY A 448 28.27 0.42 -10.97
N HIS A 449 28.62 1.27 -10.01
CA HIS A 449 28.96 0.90 -8.63
C HIS A 449 27.99 1.58 -7.68
#